data_AF-A0A2K8WW39-F1
#
_entry.id   AF-A0A2K8WW39-F1
#
_cell.length_a   1.000
_cell.length_b   1.000
_cell.length_c   1.000
_cell.angle_alpha   90.00
_cell.angle_beta   90.00
_cell.angle_gamma   90.00
#
_symmetry.space_group_name_H-M   'P 1'
#
loop_
_entity.id
_entity.type
_entity.pdbx_description
1 polymer ?
#
loop_
_entity_poly.entity_id
_entity_poly.type
_entity_poly.pdbx_seq_one_letter_code
_entity_poly.pdbx_strand_id
1 'polypeptide(L)'
;MKFYNFLLIITVLLSSCKKESETIVSNDFVTEIDSLKLTSKDIKKINYKDIALDAKTNAVIADWQAYLTVANGIQNMVTPDFTFFNADVDVFNSTIKDLEETIPEAINTQPIEARVLVLKTMLLKFQEIESLKTSTKKEKLIAIKQVLSAQSNLNLQINKKIEKDKQVILKPY
;
A
#
# COMPACT_ATOMS: atom_id res chain seq x y z
N MET A 1 15.20 16.96 61.09
CA MET A 1 13.86 16.63 60.56
C MET A 1 13.48 17.78 59.63
N LYS A 2 13.37 17.68 58.31
CA LYS A 2 12.41 16.91 57.50
C LYS A 2 12.88 17.00 56.03
N PHE A 3 13.93 16.27 55.65
CA PHE A 3 14.36 16.20 54.23
C PHE A 3 14.72 14.79 53.78
N TYR A 4 14.54 13.78 54.65
CA TYR A 4 14.74 12.37 54.30
C TYR A 4 13.44 11.68 53.87
N ASN A 5 12.30 12.36 53.98
CA ASN A 5 10.99 11.78 53.68
C ASN A 5 10.50 12.03 52.24
N PHE A 6 11.31 12.71 51.42
CA PHE A 6 10.96 12.96 50.01
C PHE A 6 11.71 12.03 49.03
N LEU A 7 12.74 11.30 49.50
CA LEU A 7 13.50 10.36 48.67
C LEU A 7 12.83 8.98 48.54
N LEU A 8 11.78 8.71 49.32
CA LEU A 8 11.09 7.41 49.38
C LEU A 8 9.84 7.32 48.48
N ILE A 9 9.44 8.44 47.86
CA ILE A 9 8.24 8.52 47.01
C ILE A 9 8.58 8.36 45.51
N ILE A 10 9.84 8.55 45.12
CA ILE A 10 10.29 8.47 43.71
C ILE A 10 10.63 7.04 43.26
N THR A 11 10.84 6.10 44.18
CA THR A 11 11.19 4.70 43.84
C THR A 11 10.00 3.80 43.50
N VAL A 12 8.76 4.27 43.62
CA VAL A 12 7.54 3.46 43.38
C VAL A 12 7.04 3.51 41.92
N LEU A 13 7.61 4.37 41.07
CA LEU A 13 7.15 4.54 39.67
C LEU A 13 7.84 3.66 38.61
N LEU A 14 8.75 2.76 39.00
CA LEU A 14 9.49 1.90 38.05
C LEU A 14 9.04 0.42 38.05
N SER A 15 7.91 0.08 38.66
CA SER A 15 7.42 -1.31 38.74
C SER A 15 6.09 -1.50 38.02
N SER A 16 6.07 -1.35 36.69
CA SER A 16 5.00 -1.91 35.86
C SER A 16 5.59 -2.62 34.64
N CYS A 17 6.30 -3.71 34.91
CA CYS A 17 6.55 -4.74 33.91
C CYS A 17 5.42 -5.78 34.05
N LYS A 18 4.40 -5.69 33.19
CA LYS A 18 3.41 -6.76 33.07
C LYS A 18 4.15 -8.00 32.58
N LYS A 19 4.16 -9.07 33.39
CA LYS A 19 4.50 -10.40 32.91
C LYS A 19 3.42 -10.81 31.91
N GLU A 20 3.77 -10.78 30.64
CA GLU A 20 2.94 -11.39 29.60
C GLU A 20 2.96 -12.90 29.84
N SER A 21 1.76 -13.48 29.95
CA SER A 21 1.59 -14.91 30.09
C SER A 21 2.26 -15.63 28.93
N GLU A 22 3.00 -16.69 29.21
CA GLU A 22 3.47 -17.67 28.23
C GLU A 22 2.26 -18.20 27.45
N THR A 23 1.95 -17.54 26.35
CA THR A 23 1.15 -18.14 25.30
C THR A 23 2.13 -19.01 24.56
N ILE A 24 1.88 -20.32 24.58
CA ILE A 24 2.60 -21.30 23.78
C ILE A 24 2.48 -20.85 22.32
N VAL A 25 3.47 -20.10 21.85
CA VAL A 25 3.67 -19.86 20.42
C VAL A 25 4.18 -21.20 19.92
N SER A 26 3.30 -21.93 19.26
CA SER A 26 3.64 -23.12 18.50
C SER A 26 4.87 -22.80 17.67
N ASN A 27 6.00 -23.34 18.10
CA ASN A 27 7.28 -23.21 17.46
C ASN A 27 7.27 -24.14 16.25
N ASP A 28 6.50 -23.78 15.23
CA ASP A 28 6.69 -24.31 13.89
C ASP A 28 7.72 -23.41 13.21
N PHE A 29 8.97 -23.56 13.70
CA PHE A 29 10.14 -23.18 12.94
C PHE A 29 10.10 -24.04 11.68
N VAL A 30 9.55 -23.45 10.62
CA VAL A 30 9.74 -23.94 9.26
C VAL A 30 11.24 -24.07 9.09
N THR A 31 11.66 -25.32 8.92
CA THR A 31 13.00 -25.74 8.58
C THR A 31 13.55 -24.87 7.46
N GLU A 32 14.75 -24.36 7.66
CA GLU A 32 15.49 -23.61 6.65
C GLU A 32 15.57 -24.40 5.34
N ILE A 33 14.93 -23.85 4.31
CA ILE A 33 15.55 -23.70 3.00
C ILE A 33 15.31 -22.26 2.57
N ASP A 34 16.39 -21.50 2.55
CA ASP A 34 16.56 -20.28 1.80
C ASP A 34 15.96 -20.44 0.39
N SER A 35 14.81 -19.80 0.19
CA SER A 35 14.69 -18.99 -1.00
C SER A 35 14.20 -17.61 -0.57
N LEU A 36 15.14 -16.70 -0.35
CA LEU A 36 14.91 -15.25 -0.33
C LEU A 36 14.06 -14.78 -1.53
N LYS A 37 13.99 -15.60 -2.59
CA LYS A 37 13.21 -15.36 -3.79
C LYS A 37 11.70 -15.47 -3.54
N LEU A 38 11.00 -14.37 -3.83
CA LEU A 38 9.55 -14.31 -3.81
C LEU A 38 8.95 -15.19 -4.94
N THR A 39 7.88 -15.92 -4.65
CA THR A 39 7.15 -16.70 -5.66
C THR A 39 5.75 -16.16 -5.88
N SER A 40 5.13 -16.44 -7.04
CA SER A 40 3.72 -16.09 -7.27
C SER A 40 2.78 -16.75 -6.25
N LYS A 41 3.13 -17.92 -5.72
CA LYS A 41 2.36 -18.60 -4.67
C LYS A 41 2.37 -17.78 -3.37
N ASP A 42 3.46 -17.11 -3.05
CA ASP A 42 3.53 -16.25 -1.86
C ASP A 42 2.64 -15.02 -2.01
N ILE A 43 2.65 -14.39 -3.19
CA ILE A 43 1.88 -13.17 -3.47
C ILE A 43 0.38 -13.48 -3.55
N LYS A 44 -0.01 -14.62 -4.13
CA LYS A 44 -1.41 -15.07 -4.15
C LYS A 44 -2.02 -15.30 -2.76
N LYS A 45 -1.21 -15.48 -1.71
CA LYS A 45 -1.67 -15.60 -0.32
C LYS A 45 -1.97 -14.23 0.31
N ILE A 46 -1.60 -13.13 -0.33
CA ILE A 46 -1.88 -11.79 0.18
C ILE A 46 -3.40 -11.57 0.15
N ASN A 47 -3.99 -11.43 1.33
CA ASN A 47 -5.39 -11.05 1.46
C ASN A 47 -5.54 -9.54 1.38
N TYR A 48 -6.24 -9.08 0.33
CA TYR A 48 -6.69 -7.71 0.13
C TYR A 48 -8.00 -7.73 -0.67
N LYS A 49 -8.75 -6.64 -0.59
CA LYS A 49 -9.94 -6.48 -1.42
C LYS A 49 -9.50 -6.01 -2.80
N ASP A 50 -9.58 -6.88 -3.79
CA ASP A 50 -9.29 -6.53 -5.18
C ASP A 50 -10.51 -5.81 -5.80
N ILE A 51 -10.29 -4.60 -6.31
CA ILE A 51 -11.32 -3.77 -6.94
C ILE A 51 -10.74 -3.28 -8.26
N ALA A 52 -11.29 -3.80 -9.35
CA ALA A 52 -10.97 -3.35 -10.70
C ALA A 52 -11.75 -2.07 -11.06
N LEU A 53 -11.31 -1.39 -12.11
CA LEU A 53 -12.11 -0.34 -12.74
C LEU A 53 -13.34 -0.96 -13.42
N ASP A 54 -14.48 -0.29 -13.32
CA ASP A 54 -15.69 -0.72 -14.00
C ASP A 54 -15.58 -0.48 -15.52
N ALA A 55 -16.27 -1.28 -16.34
CA ALA A 55 -16.26 -1.12 -17.80
C ALA A 55 -16.62 0.31 -18.25
N LYS A 56 -17.50 0.98 -17.50
CA LYS A 56 -17.96 2.36 -17.73
C LYS A 56 -16.92 3.43 -17.36
N THR A 57 -15.87 3.04 -16.62
CA THR A 57 -14.76 3.88 -16.16
C THR A 57 -13.63 3.92 -17.18
N ASN A 58 -13.46 2.86 -17.97
CA ASN A 58 -12.35 2.70 -18.92
C ASN A 58 -12.25 3.85 -19.93
N ALA A 59 -13.37 4.43 -20.39
CA ALA A 59 -13.35 5.53 -21.35
C ALA A 59 -12.76 6.83 -20.79
N VAL A 60 -12.90 7.08 -19.48
CA VAL A 60 -12.39 8.31 -18.84
C VAL A 60 -10.90 8.17 -18.47
N ILE A 61 -10.43 6.94 -18.32
CA ILE A 61 -9.06 6.61 -17.90
C ILE A 61 -8.17 6.19 -19.07
N ALA A 62 -8.75 5.92 -20.24
CA ALA A 62 -8.04 5.48 -21.44
C ALA A 62 -6.85 6.38 -21.81
N ASP A 63 -6.97 7.69 -21.58
CA ASP A 63 -5.94 8.67 -21.92
C ASP A 63 -4.97 8.97 -20.75
N TRP A 64 -5.21 8.40 -19.56
CA TRP A 64 -4.33 8.59 -18.40
C TRP A 64 -3.15 7.63 -18.44
N GLN A 65 -2.22 7.89 -19.36
CA GLN A 65 -1.12 6.98 -19.67
C GLN A 65 -0.26 6.62 -18.45
N ALA A 66 -0.01 7.57 -17.55
CA ALA A 66 0.75 7.33 -16.34
C ALA A 66 0.08 6.30 -15.42
N TYR A 67 -1.25 6.40 -15.24
CA TYR A 67 -2.02 5.38 -14.50
C TYR A 67 -1.95 4.02 -15.19
N LEU A 68 -2.11 3.95 -16.52
CA LEU A 68 -2.06 2.69 -17.25
C LEU A 68 -0.70 2.00 -17.12
N THR A 69 0.40 2.76 -17.22
CA THR A 69 1.76 2.25 -17.01
C THR A 69 1.94 1.72 -15.59
N VAL A 70 1.53 2.48 -14.58
CA VAL A 70 1.60 2.08 -13.17
C VAL A 70 0.74 0.84 -12.91
N ALA A 71 -0.50 0.81 -13.40
CA ALA A 71 -1.41 -0.32 -13.21
C ALA A 71 -0.85 -1.61 -13.83
N ASN A 72 -0.22 -1.53 -15.00
CA ASN A 72 0.47 -2.66 -15.61
C ASN A 72 1.67 -3.12 -14.77
N GLY A 73 2.48 -2.19 -14.27
CA GLY A 73 3.58 -2.49 -13.35
C GLY A 73 3.11 -3.21 -12.08
N ILE A 74 1.99 -2.76 -11.49
CA ILE A 74 1.37 -3.38 -10.31
C ILE A 74 0.81 -4.77 -10.65
N GLN A 75 0.17 -4.95 -11.80
CA GLN A 75 -0.36 -6.24 -12.23
C GLN A 75 0.73 -7.30 -12.35
N ASN A 76 1.90 -6.92 -12.89
CA ASN A 76 3.06 -7.80 -13.04
C ASN A 76 3.68 -8.23 -11.70
N MET A 77 3.47 -7.45 -10.62
CA MET A 77 3.92 -7.83 -9.27
C MET A 77 3.28 -9.13 -8.80
N VAL A 78 2.12 -9.54 -9.31
CA VAL A 78 1.45 -10.80 -8.95
C VAL A 78 2.25 -12.02 -9.44
N THR A 79 3.07 -11.84 -10.48
CA THR A 79 3.94 -12.86 -11.09
C THR A 79 5.43 -12.60 -10.81
N PRO A 80 5.75 -12.31 -9.55
CA PRO A 80 6.91 -11.51 -9.07
C PRO A 80 7.78 -10.84 -10.16
N ASP A 81 7.16 -10.11 -11.09
CA ASP A 81 7.88 -9.30 -12.06
C ASP A 81 7.93 -7.86 -11.55
N PHE A 82 9.13 -7.42 -11.19
CA PHE A 82 9.40 -6.10 -10.64
C PHE A 82 10.13 -5.19 -11.63
N THR A 83 10.12 -5.51 -12.92
CA THR A 83 10.82 -4.73 -13.97
C THR A 83 10.46 -3.25 -13.92
N PHE A 84 9.18 -2.92 -13.67
CA PHE A 84 8.74 -1.53 -13.50
C PHE A 84 9.42 -0.83 -12.31
N PHE A 85 9.51 -1.51 -11.17
CA PHE A 85 10.08 -0.96 -9.94
C PHE A 85 11.62 -0.91 -9.96
N ASN A 86 12.23 -1.79 -10.76
CA ASN A 86 13.67 -1.85 -10.97
C ASN A 86 14.12 -1.07 -12.22
N ALA A 87 13.23 -0.27 -12.82
CA ALA A 87 13.60 0.64 -13.89
C ALA A 87 14.63 1.67 -13.39
N ASP A 88 15.22 2.39 -14.35
CA ASP A 88 16.05 3.56 -14.02
C ASP A 88 15.27 4.51 -13.07
N VAL A 89 15.96 5.03 -12.06
CA VAL A 89 15.33 5.79 -10.97
C VAL A 89 14.61 7.03 -11.49
N ASP A 90 15.14 7.67 -12.53
CA ASP A 90 14.53 8.86 -13.12
C ASP A 90 13.28 8.49 -13.91
N VAL A 91 13.29 7.35 -14.62
CA VAL A 91 12.12 6.82 -15.34
C VAL A 91 11.00 6.44 -14.38
N PHE A 92 11.33 5.78 -13.26
CA PHE A 92 10.36 5.45 -12.24
C PHE A 92 9.78 6.72 -11.61
N ASN A 93 10.64 7.65 -11.20
CA ASN A 93 10.25 8.89 -10.54
C ASN A 93 9.44 9.83 -11.44
N SER A 94 9.76 9.90 -12.73
CA SER A 94 8.96 10.67 -13.69
C SER A 94 7.58 10.04 -13.86
N THR A 95 7.49 8.71 -13.96
CA THR A 95 6.20 8.02 -14.13
C THR A 95 5.27 8.24 -12.94
N ILE A 96 5.78 8.15 -11.71
CA ILE A 96 4.96 8.39 -10.50
C ILE A 96 4.62 9.88 -10.31
N LYS A 97 5.43 10.79 -10.85
CA LYS A 97 5.14 12.22 -10.85
C LYS A 97 4.03 12.51 -11.85
N ASP A 98 4.14 11.98 -13.06
CA ASP A 98 3.10 12.09 -14.09
C ASP A 98 1.78 11.48 -13.62
N LEU A 99 1.82 10.39 -12.83
CA LEU A 99 0.62 9.82 -12.21
C LEU A 99 -0.15 10.87 -11.40
N GLU A 100 0.54 11.74 -10.66
CA GLU A 100 -0.09 12.80 -9.87
C GLU A 100 -0.49 14.01 -10.71
N GLU A 101 0.35 14.42 -11.66
CA GLU A 101 0.16 15.67 -12.42
C GLU A 101 -0.82 15.54 -13.59
N THR A 102 -1.07 14.32 -14.06
CA THR A 102 -1.89 14.05 -15.27
C THR A 102 -3.25 13.44 -14.97
N ILE A 103 -3.75 13.56 -13.73
CA ILE A 103 -5.11 13.10 -13.38
C ILE A 103 -6.13 13.76 -14.33
N PRO A 104 -6.96 12.98 -15.05
CA PRO A 104 -7.95 13.53 -15.98
C PRO A 104 -8.93 14.47 -15.27
N GLU A 105 -9.20 15.62 -15.87
CA GLU A 105 -10.06 16.67 -15.30
C GLU A 105 -11.43 16.12 -14.87
N ALA A 106 -12.01 15.21 -15.66
CA ALA A 106 -13.32 14.60 -15.39
C ALA A 106 -13.41 13.88 -14.02
N ILE A 107 -12.28 13.37 -13.51
CA ILE A 107 -12.20 12.69 -12.21
C ILE A 107 -11.34 13.43 -11.20
N ASN A 108 -10.71 14.54 -11.60
CA ASN A 108 -9.78 15.27 -10.75
C ASN A 108 -10.52 15.95 -9.59
N THR A 109 -10.49 15.30 -8.43
CA THR A 109 -11.18 15.71 -7.21
C THR A 109 -10.31 15.39 -6.01
N GLN A 110 -10.42 16.16 -4.93
CA GLN A 110 -9.63 15.94 -3.71
C GLN A 110 -9.62 14.48 -3.20
N PRO A 111 -10.75 13.72 -3.21
CA PRO A 111 -10.71 12.32 -2.83
C PRO A 111 -9.86 11.44 -3.75
N ILE A 112 -9.81 11.75 -5.05
CA ILE A 112 -8.99 11.04 -6.05
C ILE A 112 -7.53 11.41 -5.88
N GLU A 113 -7.21 12.70 -5.81
CA GLU A 113 -5.86 13.21 -5.55
C GLU A 113 -5.26 12.57 -4.29
N ALA A 114 -6.02 12.52 -3.20
CA ALA A 114 -5.58 11.89 -1.95
C ALA A 114 -5.28 10.39 -2.12
N ARG A 115 -6.02 9.66 -2.97
CA ARG A 115 -5.77 8.24 -3.23
C ARG A 115 -4.60 8.03 -4.19
N VAL A 116 -4.40 8.93 -5.15
CA VAL A 116 -3.21 8.96 -6.01
C VAL A 116 -1.95 9.20 -5.17
N LEU A 117 -1.97 10.15 -4.24
CA LEU A 117 -0.87 10.41 -3.33
C LEU A 117 -0.52 9.19 -2.45
N VAL A 118 -1.54 8.51 -1.91
CA VAL A 118 -1.35 7.27 -1.15
C VAL A 118 -0.71 6.18 -2.03
N LEU A 119 -1.20 6.00 -3.26
CA LEU A 119 -0.63 5.03 -4.20
C LEU A 119 0.84 5.37 -4.52
N LYS A 120 1.14 6.62 -4.90
CA LYS A 120 2.50 7.12 -5.12
C LYS A 120 3.42 6.81 -3.94
N THR A 121 2.95 7.05 -2.72
CA THR A 121 3.74 6.79 -1.50
C THR A 121 4.03 5.29 -1.34
N MET A 122 3.05 4.42 -1.59
CA MET A 122 3.25 2.97 -1.50
C MET A 122 4.16 2.42 -2.62
N LEU A 123 4.10 3.01 -3.82
CA LEU A 123 5.00 2.66 -4.94
C LEU A 123 6.45 3.01 -4.60
N LEU A 124 6.71 4.23 -4.13
CA LEU A 124 8.03 4.68 -3.67
C LEU A 124 8.58 3.78 -2.56
N LYS A 125 7.76 3.49 -1.56
CA LYS A 125 8.14 2.61 -0.45
C LYS A 125 8.48 1.20 -0.92
N PHE A 126 7.71 0.65 -1.86
CA PHE A 126 8.01 -0.67 -2.41
C PHE A 126 9.30 -0.66 -3.23
N GLN A 127 9.54 0.37 -4.05
CA GLN A 127 10.79 0.53 -4.78
C GLN A 127 12.01 0.52 -3.84
N GLU A 128 11.94 1.28 -2.74
CA GLU A 128 12.99 1.31 -1.72
C GLU A 128 13.25 -0.10 -1.15
N ILE A 129 12.19 -0.78 -0.70
CA ILE A 129 12.28 -2.15 -0.15
C ILE A 129 12.79 -3.15 -1.19
N GLU A 130 12.40 -3.02 -2.46
CA GLU A 130 12.86 -3.94 -3.51
C GLU A 130 14.34 -3.73 -3.83
N SER A 131 14.82 -2.48 -3.80
CA SER A 131 16.22 -2.13 -4.06
C SER A 131 17.19 -2.63 -2.99
N LEU A 132 16.70 -2.87 -1.77
CA LEU A 132 17.51 -3.31 -0.63
C LEU A 132 17.76 -4.82 -0.68
N LYS A 133 19.03 -5.22 -0.81
CA LYS A 133 19.45 -6.63 -0.75
C LYS A 133 19.16 -7.29 0.60
N THR A 134 19.02 -6.49 1.66
CA THR A 134 18.76 -6.93 3.03
C THR A 134 17.28 -7.09 3.34
N SER A 135 16.38 -6.66 2.46
CA SER A 135 14.94 -6.75 2.73
C SER A 135 14.47 -8.19 2.75
N THR A 136 13.76 -8.52 3.82
CA THR A 136 13.21 -9.85 4.05
C THR A 136 12.01 -10.10 3.14
N LYS A 137 11.74 -11.37 2.87
CA LYS A 137 10.54 -11.82 2.16
C LYS A 137 9.24 -11.27 2.78
N LYS A 138 9.18 -11.20 4.12
CA LYS A 138 8.03 -10.67 4.86
C LYS A 138 7.81 -9.18 4.59
N GLU A 139 8.87 -8.38 4.62
CA GLU A 139 8.81 -6.94 4.32
C GLU A 139 8.33 -6.69 2.89
N LYS A 140 8.88 -7.44 1.92
CA LYS A 140 8.43 -7.38 0.51
C LYS A 140 6.94 -7.72 0.38
N LEU A 141 6.47 -8.80 1.00
CA LEU A 141 5.04 -9.18 0.97
C LEU A 141 4.12 -8.12 1.59
N ILE A 142 4.54 -7.49 2.70
CA ILE A 142 3.79 -6.39 3.33
C ILE A 142 3.71 -5.19 2.38
N ALA A 143 4.83 -4.81 1.76
CA ALA A 143 4.87 -3.68 0.83
C ALA A 143 4.04 -3.94 -0.44
N ILE A 144 4.09 -5.15 -1.01
CA ILE A 144 3.23 -5.56 -2.13
C ILE A 144 1.75 -5.43 -1.74
N LYS A 145 1.36 -5.91 -0.56
CA LYS A 145 -0.02 -5.76 -0.07
C LYS A 145 -0.45 -4.29 0.00
N GLN A 146 0.45 -3.41 0.43
CA GLN A 146 0.18 -1.98 0.54
C GLN A 146 -0.06 -1.35 -0.84
N VAL A 147 0.78 -1.67 -1.83
CA VAL A 147 0.61 -1.23 -3.23
C VAL A 147 -0.73 -1.72 -3.80
N LEU A 148 -1.02 -3.02 -3.70
CA LEU A 148 -2.25 -3.62 -4.21
C LEU A 148 -3.51 -3.00 -3.57
N SER A 149 -3.46 -2.77 -2.25
CA SER A 149 -4.57 -2.15 -1.51
C SER A 149 -4.76 -0.68 -1.90
N ALA A 150 -3.67 0.06 -2.13
CA ALA A 150 -3.74 1.45 -2.57
C ALA A 150 -4.34 1.58 -3.97
N GLN A 151 -3.93 0.73 -4.91
CA GLN A 151 -4.49 0.67 -6.27
C GLN A 151 -5.99 0.36 -6.25
N SER A 152 -6.38 -0.66 -5.50
CA SER A 152 -7.80 -1.03 -5.33
C SER A 152 -8.64 0.11 -4.75
N ASN A 153 -8.12 0.83 -3.76
CA ASN A 153 -8.81 1.98 -3.18
C ASN A 153 -8.93 3.16 -4.16
N LEU A 154 -7.92 3.41 -4.99
CA LEU A 154 -7.98 4.40 -6.06
C LEU A 154 -9.07 4.01 -7.08
N ASN A 155 -9.07 2.75 -7.55
CA ASN A 155 -10.07 2.24 -8.48
C ASN A 155 -11.49 2.38 -7.93
N LEU A 156 -11.72 2.04 -6.66
CA LEU A 156 -13.00 2.22 -6.00
C LEU A 156 -13.44 3.70 -6.00
N GLN A 157 -12.53 4.61 -5.68
CA GLN A 157 -12.84 6.04 -5.61
C GLN A 157 -13.20 6.59 -6.98
N ILE A 158 -12.51 6.14 -8.04
CA ILE A 158 -12.80 6.47 -9.43
C ILE A 158 -14.19 5.96 -9.83
N ASN A 159 -14.46 4.67 -9.60
CA ASN A 159 -15.74 4.05 -9.95
C ASN A 159 -16.90 4.81 -9.28
N LYS A 160 -16.77 5.14 -7.99
CA LYS A 160 -17.76 5.92 -7.26
C LYS A 160 -17.98 7.32 -7.84
N LYS A 161 -16.92 8.00 -8.27
CA LYS A 161 -17.02 9.33 -8.89
C LYS A 161 -17.84 9.24 -10.18
N ILE A 162 -17.47 8.32 -11.06
CA ILE A 162 -18.14 8.16 -12.37
C ILE A 162 -19.57 7.68 -12.22
N GLU A 163 -19.84 6.78 -11.27
CA GLU A 163 -21.20 6.35 -10.96
C GLU A 163 -22.05 7.55 -10.51
N LYS A 164 -21.54 8.35 -9.57
CA LYS A 164 -22.23 9.53 -9.05
C LYS A 164 -22.53 10.55 -10.14
N ASP A 165 -21.59 10.81 -11.05
CA ASP A 165 -21.80 11.77 -12.15
C ASP A 165 -22.89 11.33 -13.14
N LYS A 166 -23.12 10.01 -13.25
CA LYS A 166 -24.13 9.43 -14.13
C LYS A 166 -25.52 9.32 -13.48
N GLN A 167 -25.63 9.55 -12.17
CA GLN A 167 -26.91 9.49 -11.47
C GLN A 167 -27.77 10.72 -11.80
N VAL A 168 -28.95 10.49 -12.38
CA VAL A 168 -29.98 11.52 -12.53
C VAL A 168 -30.79 11.57 -11.24
N ILE A 169 -30.57 12.59 -10.41
CA ILE A 169 -31.29 12.75 -9.14
C ILE A 169 -32.59 13.52 -9.40
N LEU A 170 -33.72 12.81 -9.43
CA LEU A 170 -35.05 13.41 -9.37
C LEU A 170 -35.38 13.70 -7.89
N LYS A 171 -35.55 14.98 -7.53
CA LYS A 171 -36.04 15.33 -6.19
C LYS A 171 -37.56 15.15 -6.15
N PRO A 172 -38.13 14.50 -5.12
CA PRO A 172 -39.58 14.48 -4.93
C PRO A 172 -40.09 15.91 -4.69
N TYR A 173 -41.22 16.23 -5.32
CA TYR A 173 -41.96 17.48 -5.14
C TYR A 173 -42.81 17.45 -3.86
#